data_AF-A0A841U8Z7-F1
#
_entry.id   AF-A0A841U8Z7-F1
#
_cell.length_a   1.000
_cell.length_b   1.000
_cell.length_c   1.000
_cell.angle_alpha   90.00
_cell.angle_beta   90.00
_cell.angle_gamma   90.00
#
_symmetry.space_group_name_H-M   'P 1'
#
loop_
_entity.id
_entity.type
_entity.pdbx_description
1 polymer ?
#
loop_
_entity_poly.entity_id
_entity_poly.type
_entity_poly.pdbx_seq_one_letter_code
_entity_poly.pdbx_strand_id
1 'polypeptide(L)'
;MINSAAYRLGGNYRDIRTKSYQELEERAHCDLNRRLRNLAQRLAENGATKSKVSSLSKMDVIESDPKLKEIYTSVVKEISIGSIKIG
;
A
#
# COMPACT_ATOMS: atom_id res chain seq x y z
N MET A 1 -1.52 -8.88 7.96
CA MET A 1 -0.75 -9.61 6.93
C MET A 1 0.74 -9.25 6.93
N ILE A 2 1.14 -7.98 7.06
CA ILE A 2 2.58 -7.58 7.01
C ILE A 2 3.38 -8.04 8.26
N ASN A 3 2.76 -8.06 9.44
CA ASN A 3 3.46 -8.37 10.70
C ASN A 3 4.12 -9.76 10.72
N SER A 4 3.52 -10.75 10.04
CA SER A 4 4.04 -12.12 9.99
C SER A 4 5.18 -12.30 9.00
N ALA A 5 5.17 -11.53 7.90
CA ALA A 5 6.22 -11.55 6.88
C ALA A 5 7.49 -10.85 7.37
N ALA A 6 7.33 -9.70 8.03
CA ALA A 6 8.44 -8.93 8.59
C ALA A 6 9.21 -9.70 9.68
N TYR A 7 8.49 -10.45 10.52
CA TYR A 7 9.10 -11.25 11.59
C TYR A 7 9.99 -12.40 11.06
N ARG A 8 9.65 -12.97 9.90
CA ARG A 8 10.42 -14.09 9.29
C ARG A 8 11.65 -13.65 8.52
N LEU A 9 11.69 -12.40 8.04
CA LEU A 9 12.76 -11.90 7.16
C LEU A 9 13.85 -11.11 7.89
N GLY A 10 13.74 -10.89 9.21
CA GLY A 10 14.71 -10.09 9.98
C GLY A 10 14.88 -8.64 9.49
N GLY A 11 14.01 -8.20 8.56
CA GLY A 11 14.17 -6.98 7.79
C GLY A 11 13.42 -5.79 8.39
N ASN A 12 13.95 -4.60 8.11
CA ASN A 12 13.34 -3.33 8.46
C ASN A 12 11.93 -3.23 7.84
N TYR A 13 10.90 -3.11 8.69
CA TYR A 13 9.50 -3.02 8.28
C TYR A 13 9.25 -1.91 7.23
N ARG A 14 10.05 -0.85 7.28
CA ARG A 14 10.01 0.25 6.32
C ARG A 14 10.41 -0.19 4.92
N ASP A 15 11.40 -1.06 4.79
CA ASP A 15 11.94 -1.50 3.49
C ASP A 15 10.98 -2.47 2.82
N ILE A 16 10.39 -3.38 3.61
CA ILE A 16 9.31 -4.27 3.16
C ILE A 16 8.14 -3.45 2.61
N ARG A 17 7.70 -2.43 3.37
CA ARG A 17 6.58 -1.58 2.97
C ARG A 17 6.89 -0.72 1.75
N THR A 18 8.12 -0.24 1.63
CA THR A 18 8.56 0.55 0.48
C THR A 18 8.59 -0.31 -0.77
N LYS A 19 9.22 -1.48 -0.69
CA LYS A 19 9.29 -2.44 -1.80
C LYS A 19 7.92 -2.94 -2.20
N SER A 20 7.04 -3.23 -1.24
CA SER A 20 5.68 -3.70 -1.56
C SER A 20 4.84 -2.66 -2.31
N TYR A 21 5.00 -1.37 -2.00
CA TYR A 21 4.33 -0.31 -2.76
C TYR A 21 4.93 -0.10 -4.14
N GLN A 22 6.25 -0.17 -4.27
CA GLN A 22 6.91 -0.07 -5.57
C GLN A 22 6.44 -1.18 -6.53
N GLU A 23 6.48 -2.43 -6.09
CA GLU A 23 6.03 -3.59 -6.87
C GLU A 23 4.55 -3.50 -7.25
N LEU A 24 3.72 -2.97 -6.35
CA LEU A 24 2.31 -2.71 -6.65
C LEU A 24 2.16 -1.66 -7.75
N GLU A 25 2.86 -0.52 -7.65
CA GLU A 25 2.80 0.57 -8.63
C GLU A 25 3.28 0.12 -10.01
N GLU A 26 4.35 -0.68 -10.06
CA GLU A 26 4.89 -1.27 -11.29
C GLU A 26 3.88 -2.22 -11.95
N ARG A 27 3.28 -3.15 -11.21
CA ARG A 27 2.31 -4.14 -11.75
C ARG A 27 0.96 -3.52 -12.12
N ALA A 28 0.50 -2.56 -11.33
CA ALA A 28 -0.79 -1.91 -11.56
C ALA A 28 -0.68 -0.73 -12.54
N HIS A 29 0.55 -0.35 -12.94
CA HIS A 29 0.85 0.84 -13.74
C HIS A 29 0.16 2.09 -13.18
N CYS A 30 0.38 2.38 -11.90
CA CYS A 30 -0.30 3.48 -11.23
C CYS A 30 0.60 4.22 -10.23
N ASP A 31 0.16 5.43 -9.84
CA ASP A 31 0.80 6.25 -8.80
C ASP A 31 -0.14 6.32 -7.58
N LEU A 32 0.27 5.67 -6.48
CA LEU A 32 -0.48 5.63 -5.22
C LEU A 32 -0.50 7.00 -4.54
N ASN A 33 0.53 7.84 -4.70
CA ASN A 33 0.53 9.19 -4.14
C ASN A 33 -0.51 10.07 -4.85
N ARG A 34 -0.62 9.95 -6.18
CA ARG A 34 -1.67 10.63 -6.95
C ARG A 34 -3.05 10.13 -6.55
N ARG A 35 -3.23 8.81 -6.44
CA ARG A 35 -4.51 8.21 -6.00
C ARG A 35 -4.89 8.63 -4.57
N LEU A 36 -3.92 8.73 -3.67
CA LEU A 36 -4.11 9.21 -2.30
C LEU A 36 -4.57 10.66 -2.27
N ARG A 37 -3.94 11.55 -3.05
CA ARG A 37 -4.37 12.94 -3.22
C ARG A 37 -5.81 13.02 -3.74
N ASN A 38 -6.15 12.22 -4.76
CA ASN A 38 -7.51 12.17 -5.30
C ASN A 38 -8.53 11.62 -4.30
N LEU A 39 -8.16 10.67 -3.44
CA LEU A 39 -9.02 10.17 -2.37
C LEU A 39 -9.25 11.23 -1.29
N ALA A 40 -8.17 11.91 -0.86
CA ALA A 40 -8.22 13.01 0.09
C ALA A 40 -9.12 14.15 -0.41
N GLN A 41 -8.96 14.55 -1.67
CA GLN A 41 -9.80 15.57 -2.30
C GLN A 41 -11.28 15.15 -2.33
N ARG A 42 -11.59 13.95 -2.82
CA ARG A 42 -12.97 13.45 -2.87
C ARG A 42 -13.63 13.39 -1.50
N LEU A 43 -12.89 12.98 -0.47
CA LEU A 43 -13.41 12.93 0.90
C LEU A 43 -13.65 14.34 1.45
N ALA A 44 -12.74 15.28 1.19
CA ALA A 44 -12.93 16.68 1.58
C ALA A 44 -14.16 17.30 0.90
N GLU A 45 -14.34 17.07 -0.40
CA GLU A 45 -15.51 17.50 -1.18
C GLU A 45 -16.82 16.90 -0.64
N ASN A 46 -16.76 15.67 -0.13
CA ASN A 46 -17.89 14.99 0.52
C ASN A 46 -18.07 15.37 2.01
N GLY A 47 -17.38 16.40 2.51
CA GLY A 47 -17.57 16.92 3.86
C GLY A 47 -16.82 16.16 4.97
N ALA A 48 -15.83 15.32 4.64
CA ALA A 48 -15.01 14.67 5.65
C ALA A 48 -14.23 15.70 6.49
N THR A 49 -14.01 15.38 7.76
CA THR A 49 -13.23 16.25 8.66
C THR A 49 -11.77 16.35 8.20
N LYS A 50 -11.12 17.46 8.55
CA LYS A 50 -9.68 17.66 8.30
C LYS A 50 -8.84 16.53 8.88
N SER A 51 -9.19 16.04 10.08
CA SER A 51 -8.50 14.92 10.73
C SER A 51 -8.65 13.61 9.96
N LYS A 52 -9.83 13.34 9.40
CA LYS A 52 -10.06 12.15 8.58
C LYS A 52 -9.23 12.22 7.30
N VAL A 53 -9.22 13.37 6.62
CA VAL A 53 -8.44 13.56 5.38
C VAL A 53 -6.94 13.46 5.64
N SER A 54 -6.43 14.05 6.74
CA SER A 54 -4.99 14.01 7.06
C SER A 54 -4.51 12.64 7.53
N SER A 55 -5.40 11.80 8.06
CA SER A 55 -5.07 10.42 8.47
C SER A 55 -4.96 9.41 7.32
N LEU A 56 -5.33 9.79 6.10
CA LEU A 56 -5.35 8.88 4.96
C LEU A 56 -3.93 8.41 4.59
N SER A 57 -3.85 7.16 4.14
CA SER A 57 -2.63 6.50 3.75
C SER A 57 -2.78 5.76 2.42
N LYS A 58 -1.65 5.31 1.87
CA LYS A 58 -1.65 4.42 0.70
C LYS A 58 -2.45 3.13 0.93
N MET A 59 -2.58 2.68 2.18
CA MET A 59 -3.38 1.50 2.50
C MET A 59 -4.88 1.75 2.25
N ASP A 60 -5.40 2.93 2.58
CA ASP A 60 -6.80 3.29 2.31
C ASP A 60 -7.11 3.32 0.81
N VAL A 61 -6.14 3.76 0.00
CA VAL A 61 -6.23 3.69 -1.47
C VAL A 61 -6.29 2.24 -1.96
N ILE A 62 -5.45 1.38 -1.40
CA ILE A 62 -5.40 -0.05 -1.77
C ILE A 62 -6.68 -0.76 -1.35
N GLU A 63 -7.19 -0.50 -0.14
CA GLU A 63 -8.39 -1.13 0.38
C GLU A 63 -9.67 -0.71 -0.34
N SER A 64 -9.70 0.52 -0.88
CA SER A 64 -10.83 1.04 -1.65
C SER A 64 -10.88 0.62 -3.11
N ASP A 65 -9.80 0.01 -3.64
CA ASP A 65 -9.72 -0.46 -5.03
C ASP A 65 -9.46 -1.99 -5.04
N PRO A 66 -10.48 -2.82 -5.34
CA PRO A 66 -10.35 -4.28 -5.31
C PRO A 66 -9.19 -4.83 -6.15
N LYS A 67 -8.89 -4.19 -7.28
CA LYS A 67 -7.78 -4.59 -8.15
C LYS A 67 -6.44 -4.30 -7.46
N LEU A 68 -6.28 -3.12 -6.86
CA LEU A 68 -5.06 -2.81 -6.11
C LEU A 68 -4.90 -3.71 -4.90
N LYS A 69 -5.99 -4.02 -4.20
CA LYS A 69 -5.99 -4.95 -3.05
C LYS A 69 -5.52 -6.35 -3.44
N GLU A 70 -6.00 -6.87 -4.56
CA GLU A 70 -5.60 -8.19 -5.06
C GLU A 70 -4.11 -8.21 -5.43
N ILE A 71 -3.64 -7.24 -6.24
CA ILE A 71 -2.24 -7.16 -6.64
C ILE A 71 -1.34 -6.99 -5.41
N TYR A 72 -1.72 -6.13 -4.46
CA TYR A 72 -0.95 -5.91 -3.23
C TYR A 72 -0.86 -7.17 -2.37
N THR A 73 -1.95 -7.95 -2.31
CA THR A 73 -1.97 -9.23 -1.60
C THR A 73 -0.98 -10.21 -2.23
N SER A 74 -0.92 -10.29 -3.56
CA SER A 74 0.05 -11.12 -4.27
C SER A 74 1.50 -10.67 -4.01
N VAL A 75 1.78 -9.37 -4.09
CA VAL A 75 3.11 -8.81 -3.78
C VAL A 75 3.56 -9.17 -2.35
N VAL A 76 2.69 -8.99 -1.35
CA VAL A 76 3.03 -9.32 0.05
C VAL A 76 3.27 -10.82 0.21
N LYS A 77 2.50 -11.68 -0.46
CA LYS A 77 2.73 -13.14 -0.44
C LYS A 77 4.10 -13.48 -1.02
N GLU A 78 4.47 -12.90 -2.15
CA GLU A 78 5.76 -13.13 -2.82
C GLU A 78 6.95 -12.67 -1.98
N ILE A 79 6.84 -11.52 -1.30
CA ILE A 79 7.84 -11.09 -0.31
C ILE A 79 7.92 -12.11 0.84
N SER A 80 6.77 -12.57 1.36
CA SER A 80 6.71 -13.48 2.52
C SER A 80 7.38 -14.84 2.27
N ILE A 81 7.37 -15.31 1.02
CA ILE A 81 8.01 -16.57 0.63
C ILE A 81 9.43 -16.37 0.07
N GLY A 82 9.89 -15.11 -0.05
CA GLY A 82 11.23 -14.76 -0.53
C GLY A 82 11.38 -14.72 -2.06
N SER A 83 10.28 -14.79 -2.83
CA SER A 83 10.31 -14.64 -4.30
C SER A 83 10.66 -13.20 -4.73
N ILE A 84 10.25 -12.21 -3.94
CA ILE A 84 10.71 -10.82 -4.07
C ILE A 84 11.76 -10.58 -2.99
N LYS A 85 12.98 -10.20 -3.42
CA LYS A 85 14.04 -9.84 -2.49
C LYS A 85 13.83 -8.43 -1.94
N ILE A 86 13.95 -8.31 -0.62
CA ILE A 86 14.16 -7.03 0.05
C ILE A 86 15.68 -6.82 0.04
N GLY A 87 16.12 -5.67 -0.46
CA GLY A 87 17.55 -5.33 -0.58
C GLY A 87 18.27 -5.31 0.76
#